data_AF-A0A6H0HAX0-F1
#
_entry.id   AF-A0A6H0HAX0-F1
#
_cell.length_a   1.000
_cell.length_b   1.000
_cell.length_c   1.000
_cell.angle_alpha   90.00
_cell.angle_beta   90.00
_cell.angle_gamma   90.00
#
_symmetry.space_group_name_H-M   'P 1'
#
loop_
_entity.id
_entity.type
_entity.pdbx_description
1 polymer ?
#
loop_
_entity_poly.entity_id
_entity_poly.type
_entity_poly.pdbx_seq_one_letter_code
_entity_poly.pdbx_strand_id
1 'polypeptide(L)'
;MQTKFFFCSGGLEATEAAIKFIRHYFYSKGQEKRNRIITIEGGFHGRSIAAISAGGNKKSREGFAPLLSGFDKVPRNDVRTLEEKISNETAAVF
;
A
#
# COMPACT_ATOMS: atom_id res chain seq x y z
N MET A 1 -10.27 -23.19 -7.31
CA MET A 1 -10.13 -21.79 -6.85
C MET A 1 -10.90 -20.92 -7.84
N GLN A 2 -11.86 -20.12 -7.41
CA GLN A 2 -12.63 -19.27 -8.33
C GLN A 2 -12.00 -17.88 -8.38
N THR A 3 -11.59 -17.42 -9.56
CA THR A 3 -11.06 -16.08 -9.78
C THR A 3 -12.19 -15.06 -9.70
N LYS A 4 -11.98 -13.96 -8.97
CA LYS A 4 -12.94 -12.86 -8.82
C LYS A 4 -12.34 -11.57 -9.37
N PHE A 5 -13.18 -10.72 -9.96
CA PHE A 5 -12.79 -9.43 -10.52
C PHE A 5 -13.57 -8.31 -9.83
N PHE A 6 -12.92 -7.16 -9.62
CA PHE A 6 -13.52 -5.93 -9.13
C PHE A 6 -13.32 -4.84 -10.18
N PHE A 7 -14.41 -4.19 -10.61
CA PHE A 7 -14.40 -3.13 -11.61
C PHE A 7 -14.65 -1.78 -10.95
N CYS A 8 -13.97 -0.74 -11.42
CA CYS A 8 -14.05 0.63 -10.89
C CYS A 8 -13.71 1.65 -11.99
N SER A 9 -13.88 2.94 -11.70
CA SER A 9 -13.79 4.01 -12.70
C SER A 9 -12.35 4.37 -13.11
N GLY A 10 -11.34 3.96 -12.33
CA GLY A 10 -9.95 4.24 -12.65
C GLY A 10 -8.93 3.68 -11.67
N GLY A 11 -7.64 3.88 -11.98
CA GLY A 11 -6.52 3.30 -11.22
C GLY A 11 -6.43 3.73 -9.76
N LEU A 12 -6.92 4.95 -9.43
CA LEU A 12 -7.00 5.41 -8.04
C LEU A 12 -7.99 4.55 -7.23
N GLU A 13 -9.21 4.33 -7.75
CA GLU A 13 -10.22 3.50 -7.10
C GLU A 13 -9.76 2.04 -7.00
N ALA A 14 -9.08 1.53 -8.03
CA ALA A 14 -8.48 0.20 -8.01
C ALA A 14 -7.45 0.06 -6.90
N THR A 15 -6.62 1.08 -6.69
CA THR A 15 -5.61 1.08 -5.62
C THR A 15 -6.24 1.16 -4.23
N GLU A 16 -7.25 2.02 -4.03
CA GLU A 16 -8.02 2.07 -2.79
C GLU A 16 -8.70 0.74 -2.48
N ALA A 17 -9.30 0.10 -3.48
CA ALA A 17 -9.90 -1.22 -3.35
C ALA A 17 -8.84 -2.27 -2.96
N ALA A 18 -7.68 -2.29 -3.61
CA ALA A 18 -6.58 -3.20 -3.28
C ALA A 18 -6.11 -3.03 -1.83
N ILE A 19 -5.84 -1.79 -1.38
CA ILE A 19 -5.44 -1.49 0.00
C ILE A 19 -6.49 -2.01 1.00
N LYS A 20 -7.78 -1.77 0.73
CA LYS A 20 -8.88 -2.24 1.57
C LYS A 20 -8.99 -3.76 1.58
N PHE A 21 -8.89 -4.42 0.44
CA PHE A 21 -8.96 -5.88 0.34
C PHE A 21 -7.81 -6.55 1.09
N ILE A 22 -6.58 -6.04 0.94
CA ILE A 22 -5.40 -6.55 1.65
C ILE A 22 -5.60 -6.46 3.16
N ARG A 23 -5.95 -5.26 3.68
CA ARG A 23 -6.13 -5.05 5.11
C ARG A 23 -7.30 -5.86 5.67
N HIS A 24 -8.43 -5.88 4.96
CA HIS A 24 -9.61 -6.63 5.40
C HIS A 24 -9.38 -8.14 5.34
N TYR A 25 -8.61 -8.64 4.37
CA TYR A 25 -8.27 -10.07 4.28
C TYR A 25 -7.59 -10.55 5.57
N PHE A 26 -6.53 -9.88 6.01
CA PHE A 26 -5.83 -10.27 7.24
C PHE A 26 -6.64 -10.02 8.50
N TYR A 27 -7.41 -8.93 8.56
CA TYR A 27 -8.37 -8.69 9.64
C TYR A 27 -9.37 -9.84 9.78
N SER A 28 -10.00 -10.27 8.67
CA SER A 28 -10.97 -11.37 8.66
C SER A 28 -10.40 -12.73 9.06
N LYS A 29 -9.07 -12.85 9.10
CA LYS A 29 -8.33 -14.04 9.53
C LYS A 29 -7.81 -13.94 10.98
N GLY A 30 -8.18 -12.89 11.72
CA GLY A 30 -7.67 -12.63 13.08
C GLY A 30 -6.20 -12.18 13.09
N GLN A 31 -5.64 -11.78 11.95
CA GLN A 31 -4.26 -11.33 11.82
C GLN A 31 -4.20 -9.79 11.72
N GLU A 32 -4.85 -9.11 12.66
CA GLU A 32 -5.08 -7.65 12.60
C GLU A 32 -3.78 -6.81 12.53
N LYS A 33 -2.69 -7.35 13.08
CA LYS A 33 -1.35 -6.73 13.02
C LYS A 33 -0.71 -6.81 11.63
N ARG A 34 -1.19 -7.71 10.76
CA ARG A 34 -0.69 -7.89 9.40
C ARG A 34 -1.39 -6.93 8.44
N ASN A 35 -1.07 -5.65 8.57
CA ASN A 35 -1.76 -4.54 7.88
C ASN A 35 -0.80 -3.57 7.17
N ARG A 36 0.51 -3.83 7.22
CA ARG A 36 1.54 -2.97 6.63
C ARG A 36 1.76 -3.30 5.16
N ILE A 37 1.87 -2.28 4.32
CA ILE A 37 2.10 -2.42 2.88
C ILE A 37 3.44 -1.78 2.55
N ILE A 38 4.35 -2.56 1.96
CA ILE A 38 5.63 -2.04 1.49
C ILE A 38 5.43 -1.44 0.10
N THR A 39 5.93 -0.23 -0.12
CA THR A 39 5.85 0.50 -1.39
C THR A 39 7.22 1.03 -1.78
N ILE A 40 7.38 1.36 -3.07
CA ILE A 40 8.64 1.88 -3.59
C ILE A 40 8.69 3.42 -3.49
N GLU A 41 9.83 3.96 -3.07
CA GLU A 41 10.09 5.40 -3.10
C GLU A 41 9.92 5.99 -4.51
N GLY A 42 9.33 7.19 -4.59
CA GLY A 42 8.95 7.80 -5.86
C GLY A 42 7.75 7.15 -6.58
N GLY A 43 7.16 6.07 -6.05
CA GLY A 43 5.97 5.42 -6.62
C GLY A 43 4.75 6.33 -6.70
N PHE A 44 3.89 6.06 -7.69
CA PHE A 44 2.64 6.78 -7.94
C PHE A 44 1.45 5.81 -7.96
N HIS A 45 0.49 6.05 -7.05
CA HIS A 45 -0.68 5.19 -6.83
C HIS A 45 -2.00 5.96 -6.96
N GLY A 46 -1.94 7.19 -7.48
CA GLY A 46 -3.07 8.13 -7.55
C GLY A 46 -3.00 9.23 -6.50
N ARG A 47 -4.13 9.89 -6.23
CA ARG A 47 -4.22 11.19 -5.53
C ARG A 47 -5.13 11.23 -4.29
N SER A 48 -5.75 10.11 -3.90
CA SER A 48 -6.41 10.05 -2.59
C SER A 48 -5.38 10.08 -1.46
N ILE A 49 -5.85 10.34 -0.24
CA ILE A 49 -4.98 10.33 0.95
C ILE A 49 -4.26 8.99 1.12
N ALA A 50 -4.90 7.84 0.91
CA ALA A 50 -4.21 6.55 1.01
C ALA A 50 -3.21 6.35 -0.13
N ALA A 51 -3.56 6.74 -1.36
CA ALA A 51 -2.66 6.64 -2.51
C ALA A 51 -1.40 7.51 -2.38
N ILE A 52 -1.51 8.75 -1.91
CA ILE A 52 -0.34 9.61 -1.70
C ILE A 52 0.45 9.22 -0.44
N SER A 53 -0.19 8.57 0.55
CA SER A 53 0.50 8.00 1.71
C SER A 53 1.36 6.81 1.30
N ALA A 54 0.78 5.92 0.48
CA ALA A 54 1.46 4.80 -0.16
C ALA A 54 2.58 5.26 -1.09
N GLY A 55 2.34 6.27 -1.93
CA GLY A 55 3.32 6.81 -2.86
C GLY A 55 4.50 7.49 -2.19
N GLY A 56 5.58 7.72 -2.95
CA GLY A 56 6.82 8.31 -2.43
C GLY A 56 7.12 9.74 -2.90
N ASN A 57 6.34 10.28 -3.83
CA ASN A 57 6.65 11.56 -4.47
C ASN A 57 6.37 12.77 -3.54
N LYS A 58 7.40 13.55 -3.19
CA LYS A 58 7.32 14.73 -2.30
C LYS A 58 6.27 15.75 -2.76
N LYS A 59 6.27 16.13 -4.04
CA LYS A 59 5.32 17.09 -4.64
C LYS A 59 3.87 16.62 -4.52
N SER A 60 3.66 15.32 -4.44
CA SER A 60 2.33 14.71 -4.30
C SER A 60 1.81 14.68 -2.86
N ARG A 61 2.71 14.87 -1.88
CA ARG A 61 2.45 14.73 -0.45
C ARG A 61 2.42 16.07 0.29
N GLU A 62 3.07 17.08 -0.27
CA GLU A 62 3.15 18.43 0.28
C GLU A 62 1.75 19.04 0.48
N GLY A 63 1.49 19.60 1.66
CA GLY A 63 0.21 20.22 2.02
C GLY A 63 -0.88 19.25 2.52
N PHE A 64 -0.65 17.93 2.50
CA PHE A 64 -1.67 16.93 2.86
C PHE A 64 -1.39 16.17 4.17
N ALA A 65 -0.52 16.71 5.03
CA ALA A 65 -0.23 16.10 6.32
C ALA A 65 -1.41 16.28 7.31
N PRO A 66 -1.64 15.33 8.24
CA PRO A 66 -0.90 14.09 8.43
C PRO A 66 -1.29 13.02 7.38
N LEU A 67 -0.28 12.28 6.91
CA LEU A 67 -0.50 11.16 6.02
C LEU A 67 -0.80 9.87 6.79
N LEU A 68 -1.45 8.92 6.12
CA LEU A 68 -1.79 7.64 6.73
C LEU A 68 -0.54 6.81 7.02
N SER A 69 -0.56 6.16 8.16
CA SER A 69 0.40 5.13 8.55
C SER A 69 0.10 3.80 7.84
N GLY A 70 0.96 2.81 8.08
CA GLY A 70 0.83 1.47 7.50
C GLY A 70 1.44 1.31 6.11
N PHE A 71 2.25 2.27 5.67
CA PHE A 71 3.04 2.19 4.44
C PHE A 71 4.53 2.28 4.76
N ASP A 72 5.28 1.24 4.43
CA ASP A 72 6.75 1.19 4.55
C ASP A 72 7.38 1.43 3.20
N LYS A 73 8.42 2.26 3.13
CA LYS A 73 9.04 2.64 1.86
C LYS A 73 10.40 1.99 1.71
N VAL A 74 10.67 1.52 0.49
CA VAL A 74 11.97 0.94 0.10
C VAL A 74 12.51 1.65 -1.15
N PRO A 75 13.84 1.77 -1.30
CA PRO A 75 14.44 2.33 -2.50
C PRO A 75 14.09 1.52 -3.75
N ARG A 76 14.04 2.20 -4.90
CA ARG A 76 13.81 1.54 -6.18
C ARG A 76 15.00 0.63 -6.53
N ASN A 77 14.70 -0.58 -7.02
CA ASN A 77 15.68 -1.59 -7.41
C ASN A 77 16.58 -2.13 -6.27
N ASP A 78 16.15 -2.01 -5.01
CA ASP A 78 16.88 -2.53 -3.86
C ASP A 78 16.12 -3.70 -3.22
N VAL A 79 16.36 -4.90 -3.75
CA VAL A 79 15.74 -6.14 -3.26
C VAL A 79 16.19 -6.47 -1.83
N ARG A 80 17.44 -6.14 -1.48
CA ARG A 80 17.97 -6.41 -0.15
C ARG A 80 17.21 -5.60 0.91
N THR A 81 17.03 -4.30 0.68
CA THR A 81 16.24 -3.46 1.59
C THR A 81 14.78 -3.92 1.65
N LEU A 82 14.21 -4.39 0.54
CA LEU A 82 12.87 -5.00 0.54
C LEU A 82 12.81 -6.24 1.45
N GLU A 83 13.73 -7.18 1.30
CA GLU A 83 13.80 -8.40 2.11
C GLU A 83 13.96 -8.08 3.60
N GLU A 84 14.85 -7.14 3.95
CA GLU A 84 15.08 -6.70 5.33
C GLU A 84 13.84 -6.03 5.95
N LYS A 85 12.96 -5.43 5.13
CA LYS A 85 11.75 -4.73 5.60
C LYS A 85 10.55 -5.66 5.80
N ILE A 86 10.54 -6.84 5.20
CA ILE A 86 9.45 -7.81 5.34
C ILE A 86 9.43 -8.33 6.79
N SER A 87 8.24 -8.26 7.40
CA SER A 87 8.01 -8.75 8.75
C SER A 87 6.68 -9.51 8.86
N ASN A 88 6.39 -10.03 10.05
CA ASN A 88 5.09 -10.66 10.34
C ASN A 88 3.90 -9.67 10.23
N GLU A 89 4.16 -8.36 10.24
CA GLU A 89 3.15 -7.32 10.06
C GLU A 89 2.92 -6.96 8.58
N THR A 90 3.76 -7.45 7.66
CA THR A 90 3.68 -7.15 6.22
C THR A 90 2.55 -7.93 5.57
N ALA A 91 1.58 -7.19 5.04
CA ALA A 91 0.40 -7.69 4.34
C ALA A 91 0.62 -7.80 2.83
N ALA A 92 1.36 -6.85 2.23
CA ALA A 92 1.60 -6.80 0.79
C ALA A 92 2.85 -5.99 0.42
N VAL A 93 3.30 -6.15 -0.82
CA VAL A 93 4.31 -5.33 -1.50
C VAL A 93 3.67 -4.79 -2.79
N PHE A 94 3.78 -3.48 -3.02
CA PHE A 94 3.31 -2.78 -4.22
C PHE A 94 4.49 -2.34 -5.10
#